data_AF-A0A7W1TYM8-F1
#
_entry.id   AF-A0A7W1TYM8-F1
#
_cell.length_a   1.000
_cell.length_b   1.000
_cell.length_c   1.000
_cell.angle_alpha   90.00
_cell.angle_beta   90.00
_cell.angle_gamma   90.00
#
_symmetry.space_group_name_H-M   'P 1'
#
loop_
_entity.id
_entity.type
_entity.pdbx_description
1 polymer ?
#
loop_
_entity_poly.entity_id
_entity_poly.type
_entity_poly.pdbx_seq_one_letter_code
_entity_poly.pdbx_strand_id
1 'polypeptide(L)'
;MGQQQASQPAMEPLVPDYAGACLSNVVPVLLDGVRPVPAWMPAVVADASQVVLLVLDGLGFEQLAARRHLAPTLALMQGGAISTVAPSTTATALSSLVLGCPPGEHGVVGYRINVGGDVLNVLRWQTPDGDAREVIRPDEIQGRPAFGGRRPAVVTRAEFSGSGFTAAHLADVRFHGWRVTSTMATEVRQLLRNGDSFVYAYYDGIDKVAHEFGLGEHYDAELSSTDRLIADVASALTPGAVLLVTSDHGQVQVGDAVVAVHDDVMAHVELL
;
A
#
# COMPACT_ATOMS: atom_id res chain seq x y z
N MET A 1 -1.49 35.12 -36.22
CA MET A 1 -0.62 33.92 -36.12
C MET A 1 -1.03 33.18 -34.86
N GLY A 2 -1.95 32.24 -34.98
CA GLY A 2 -2.37 31.38 -33.86
C GLY A 2 -1.39 30.21 -33.75
N GLN A 3 -0.70 30.09 -32.62
CA GLN A 3 0.12 28.93 -32.33
C GLN A 3 -0.83 27.74 -32.12
N GLN A 4 -0.73 26.75 -33.01
CA GLN A 4 -1.32 25.43 -32.80
C GLN A 4 -0.69 24.84 -31.54
N GLN A 5 -1.49 24.69 -30.49
CA GLN A 5 -1.14 23.81 -29.38
C GLN A 5 -0.99 22.40 -29.96
N ALA A 6 0.25 21.91 -29.97
CA ALA A 6 0.52 20.52 -30.28
C ALA A 6 -0.28 19.66 -29.28
N SER A 7 -1.19 18.84 -29.79
CA SER A 7 -1.90 17.84 -28.99
C SER A 7 -0.87 16.94 -28.32
N GLN A 8 -0.79 16.98 -27.00
CA GLN A 8 -0.05 15.97 -26.25
C GLN A 8 -0.63 14.60 -26.62
N PRO A 9 0.20 13.59 -26.91
CA PRO A 9 -0.31 12.25 -27.18
C PRO A 9 -1.17 11.81 -25.99
N ALA A 10 -2.36 11.28 -26.27
CA ALA A 10 -3.23 10.76 -25.23
C ALA A 10 -2.44 9.71 -24.43
N MET A 11 -2.18 9.98 -23.15
CA MET A 11 -1.59 8.99 -22.27
C MET A 11 -2.60 7.85 -22.13
N GLU A 12 -2.33 6.71 -22.76
CA GLU A 12 -3.13 5.51 -22.56
C GLU A 12 -3.06 5.13 -21.07
N PRO A 13 -4.21 4.85 -20.42
CA PRO A 13 -4.22 4.40 -19.04
C PRO A 13 -3.41 3.11 -18.90
N LEU A 14 -2.51 3.06 -17.92
CA LEU A 14 -1.78 1.85 -17.58
C LEU A 14 -2.75 0.82 -16.98
N VAL A 15 -2.94 -0.30 -17.67
CA VAL A 15 -3.75 -1.42 -17.18
C VAL A 15 -2.94 -2.25 -16.18
N PRO A 16 -3.48 -2.60 -15.00
CA PRO A 16 -2.81 -3.52 -14.08
C PRO A 16 -2.44 -4.86 -14.71
N ASP A 17 -1.19 -5.29 -14.53
CA ASP A 17 -0.69 -6.58 -15.00
C ASP A 17 -1.06 -7.71 -14.02
N TYR A 18 -2.37 -7.98 -13.87
CA TYR A 18 -2.87 -8.98 -12.92
C TYR A 18 -2.31 -10.40 -13.14
N ALA A 19 -1.75 -10.70 -14.32
CA ALA A 19 -1.12 -11.98 -14.63
C ALA A 19 0.40 -12.01 -14.34
N GLY A 20 1.03 -10.86 -14.11
CA GLY A 20 2.46 -10.72 -13.99
C GLY A 20 2.88 -9.85 -12.81
N ALA A 21 3.62 -8.79 -13.11
CA ALA A 21 4.26 -7.91 -12.13
C ALA A 21 3.25 -6.93 -11.54
N CYS A 22 2.34 -7.44 -10.71
CA CYS A 22 1.30 -6.65 -10.04
C CYS A 22 1.35 -6.84 -8.53
N LEU A 23 1.00 -5.79 -7.80
CA LEU A 23 0.90 -5.78 -6.34
C LEU A 23 0.10 -6.96 -5.78
N SER A 24 -1.03 -7.31 -6.41
CA SER A 24 -1.88 -8.43 -5.98
C SER A 24 -1.16 -9.78 -6.00
N ASN A 25 -0.06 -9.90 -6.75
CA ASN A 25 0.69 -11.15 -6.91
C ASN A 25 1.89 -11.25 -5.95
N VAL A 26 2.23 -10.18 -5.23
CA VAL A 26 3.40 -10.16 -4.33
C VAL A 26 3.24 -11.17 -3.20
N VAL A 27 2.16 -11.08 -2.40
CA VAL A 27 1.93 -12.01 -1.28
C VAL A 27 1.72 -13.45 -1.75
N PRO A 28 0.91 -13.74 -2.80
CA PRO A 28 0.81 -15.09 -3.34
C PRO A 28 2.17 -15.71 -3.70
N VAL A 29 3.05 -14.96 -4.38
CA VAL A 29 4.40 -15.45 -4.72
C VAL A 29 5.22 -15.77 -3.46
N LEU A 30 5.15 -14.90 -2.44
CA LEU A 30 5.91 -15.06 -1.20
C LEU A 30 5.42 -16.23 -0.34
N LEU A 31 4.10 -16.42 -0.24
CA LEU A 31 3.52 -17.35 0.71
C LEU A 31 3.13 -18.71 0.10
N ASP A 32 2.66 -18.73 -1.14
CA ASP A 32 2.22 -19.98 -1.81
C ASP A 32 3.37 -20.75 -2.43
N GLY A 33 4.60 -20.24 -2.29
CA GLY A 33 5.81 -20.95 -2.71
C GLY A 33 5.84 -21.17 -4.22
N VAL A 34 5.34 -20.20 -5.00
CA VAL A 34 5.41 -20.24 -6.47
C VAL A 34 6.86 -20.46 -6.88
N ARG A 35 7.12 -21.58 -7.58
CA ARG A 35 8.43 -21.97 -8.07
C ARG A 35 8.34 -22.40 -9.55
N PRO A 36 9.26 -21.93 -10.42
CA PRO A 36 10.33 -20.96 -10.14
C PRO A 36 9.78 -19.60 -9.72
N VAL A 37 10.56 -18.84 -8.93
CA VAL A 37 10.20 -17.46 -8.57
C VAL A 37 10.05 -16.65 -9.86
N PRO A 38 8.95 -15.89 -10.06
CA PRO A 38 8.75 -15.10 -11.28
C PRO A 38 9.89 -14.12 -11.52
N ALA A 39 10.25 -13.88 -12.79
CA ALA A 39 11.41 -13.06 -13.16
C ALA A 39 11.35 -11.60 -12.67
N TRP A 40 10.14 -11.07 -12.42
CA TRP A 40 9.94 -9.72 -11.89
C TRP A 40 10.15 -9.62 -10.37
N MET A 41 10.14 -10.75 -9.66
CA MET A 41 10.41 -10.82 -8.22
C MET A 41 11.92 -10.99 -7.99
N PRO A 42 12.55 -10.27 -7.04
CA PRO A 42 13.98 -10.42 -6.76
C PRO A 42 14.36 -11.88 -6.42
N ALA A 43 15.42 -12.39 -7.08
CA ALA A 43 15.83 -13.79 -6.97
C ALA A 43 16.20 -14.22 -5.54
N VAL A 44 16.63 -13.27 -4.70
CA VAL A 44 16.99 -13.50 -3.29
C VAL A 44 15.85 -14.12 -2.47
N VAL A 45 14.59 -13.95 -2.91
CA VAL A 45 13.40 -14.54 -2.28
C VAL A 45 13.39 -16.07 -2.38
N ALA A 46 14.00 -16.64 -3.41
CA ALA A 46 13.92 -18.08 -3.67
C ALA A 46 14.50 -18.92 -2.51
N ASP A 47 15.58 -18.43 -1.91
CA ASP A 47 16.38 -19.10 -0.88
C ASP A 47 16.17 -18.51 0.53
N ALA A 48 15.25 -17.55 0.68
CA ALA A 48 14.99 -16.90 1.95
C ALA A 48 14.30 -17.83 2.96
N SER A 49 14.82 -17.91 4.18
CA SER A 49 14.18 -18.63 5.28
C SER A 49 13.13 -17.78 6.01
N GLN A 50 13.31 -16.46 5.99
CA GLN A 50 12.39 -15.48 6.55
C GLN A 50 12.25 -14.30 5.60
N VAL A 51 11.06 -13.73 5.48
CA VAL A 51 10.78 -12.57 4.64
C VAL A 51 10.14 -11.47 5.46
N VAL A 52 10.71 -10.27 5.40
CA VAL A 52 10.06 -9.04 5.82
C VAL A 52 9.54 -8.34 4.58
N LEU A 53 8.22 -8.18 4.46
CA LEU A 53 7.60 -7.35 3.42
C LEU A 53 7.23 -6.00 4.03
N LEU A 54 8.00 -4.96 3.71
CA LEU A 54 7.73 -3.59 4.12
C LEU A 54 6.98 -2.85 3.00
N VAL A 55 5.76 -2.45 3.29
CA VAL A 55 4.90 -1.67 2.39
C VAL A 55 4.98 -0.19 2.78
N LEU A 56 5.36 0.64 1.83
CA LEU A 56 5.45 2.10 1.98
C LEU A 56 4.28 2.74 1.21
N ASP A 57 3.31 3.29 1.94
CA ASP A 57 2.12 3.88 1.34
C ASP A 57 2.50 5.04 0.41
N GLY A 58 2.04 4.99 -0.84
CA GLY A 58 2.18 6.09 -1.80
C GLY A 58 3.60 6.30 -2.38
N LEU A 59 4.58 5.42 -2.13
CA LEU A 59 5.91 5.52 -2.75
C LEU A 59 5.94 4.95 -4.18
N GLY A 60 5.55 5.77 -5.15
CA GLY A 60 5.58 5.37 -6.57
C GLY A 60 6.98 5.23 -7.16
N PHE A 61 7.12 4.32 -8.13
CA PHE A 61 8.41 3.97 -8.74
C PHE A 61 9.09 5.18 -9.42
N GLU A 62 8.33 5.97 -10.19
CA GLU A 62 8.88 7.14 -10.88
C GLU A 62 9.30 8.23 -9.90
N GLN A 63 8.56 8.43 -8.80
CA GLN A 63 8.91 9.37 -7.74
C GLN A 63 10.23 8.96 -7.07
N LEU A 64 10.42 7.67 -6.80
CA LEU A 64 11.66 7.13 -6.26
C LEU A 64 12.81 7.24 -7.27
N ALA A 65 12.58 6.90 -8.54
CA ALA A 65 13.59 6.98 -9.59
C ALA A 65 14.15 8.40 -9.75
N ALA A 66 13.28 9.42 -9.73
CA ALA A 66 13.67 10.83 -9.77
C ALA A 66 14.43 11.30 -8.52
N ARG A 67 14.24 10.63 -7.37
CA ARG A 67 14.79 11.00 -6.06
C ARG A 67 15.76 9.96 -5.49
N ARG A 68 16.34 9.12 -6.34
CA ARG A 68 17.23 8.02 -5.92
C ARG A 68 18.42 8.50 -5.06
N HIS A 69 18.87 9.74 -5.27
CA HIS A 69 19.94 10.37 -4.49
C HIS A 69 19.57 10.66 -3.02
N LEU A 70 18.27 10.72 -2.69
CA LEU A 70 17.75 10.90 -1.32
C LEU A 70 17.50 9.58 -0.60
N ALA A 71 17.50 8.46 -1.32
CA ALA A 71 17.20 7.13 -0.80
C ALA A 71 18.34 6.14 -1.10
N PRO A 72 19.56 6.36 -0.55
CA PRO A 72 20.73 5.53 -0.85
C PRO A 72 20.55 4.05 -0.48
N THR A 73 19.79 3.71 0.57
CA THR A 73 19.55 2.31 0.91
C THR A 73 18.67 1.64 -0.13
N LEU A 74 17.53 2.24 -0.50
CA LEU A 74 16.68 1.74 -1.58
C LEU A 74 17.41 1.70 -2.92
N ALA A 75 18.28 2.67 -3.19
CA ALA A 75 19.05 2.74 -4.42
C ALA A 75 19.97 1.53 -4.65
N LEU A 76 20.42 0.88 -3.57
CA LEU A 76 21.26 -0.32 -3.59
C LEU A 76 20.46 -1.62 -3.70
N MET A 77 19.15 -1.59 -3.47
CA MET A 77 18.30 -2.77 -3.55
C MET A 77 18.08 -3.20 -5.02
N GLN A 78 17.87 -4.50 -5.22
CA GLN A 78 17.44 -5.06 -6.50
C GLN A 78 15.92 -4.95 -6.63
N GLY A 79 15.43 -4.71 -7.84
CA GLY A 79 13.99 -4.65 -8.11
C GLY A 79 13.67 -3.84 -9.36
N GLY A 80 12.38 -3.65 -9.60
CA GLY A 80 11.85 -2.88 -10.72
C GLY A 80 10.42 -2.42 -10.45
N ALA A 81 9.84 -1.73 -11.43
CA ALA A 81 8.45 -1.32 -11.36
C ALA A 81 7.50 -2.54 -11.41
N ILE A 82 6.46 -2.48 -10.60
CA ILE A 82 5.28 -3.35 -10.69
C ILE A 82 4.05 -2.45 -10.85
N SER A 83 2.99 -2.96 -11.46
CA SER A 83 1.70 -2.27 -11.47
C SER A 83 0.99 -2.40 -10.13
N THR A 84 0.24 -1.38 -9.73
CA THR A 84 -0.82 -1.53 -8.71
C THR A 84 -2.11 -2.03 -9.37
N VAL A 85 -3.21 -1.99 -8.64
CA VAL A 85 -4.56 -2.36 -9.07
C VAL A 85 -5.37 -1.13 -9.46
N ALA A 86 -6.52 -1.34 -10.11
CA ALA A 86 -7.47 -0.28 -10.44
C ALA A 86 -8.75 -0.39 -9.58
N PRO A 87 -9.14 0.68 -8.85
CA PRO A 87 -8.44 1.96 -8.70
C PRO A 87 -7.21 1.89 -7.77
N SER A 88 -6.22 2.74 -8.03
CA SER A 88 -4.97 2.84 -7.28
C SER A 88 -5.13 3.63 -5.98
N THR A 89 -5.90 3.09 -5.03
CA THR A 89 -6.12 3.69 -3.70
C THR A 89 -5.63 2.74 -2.62
N THR A 90 -5.17 3.26 -1.48
CA THR A 90 -4.69 2.48 -0.33
C THR A 90 -5.65 1.34 0.04
N ALA A 91 -6.94 1.66 0.21
CA ALA A 91 -7.95 0.69 0.63
C ALA A 91 -8.03 -0.51 -0.33
N THR A 92 -8.06 -0.22 -1.62
CA THR A 92 -8.14 -1.22 -2.69
C THR A 92 -6.84 -1.99 -2.86
N ALA A 93 -5.71 -1.29 -2.90
CA ALA A 93 -4.39 -1.87 -3.17
C ALA A 93 -3.91 -2.75 -2.01
N LEU A 94 -4.04 -2.31 -0.76
CA LEU A 94 -3.67 -3.12 0.40
C LEU A 94 -4.58 -4.35 0.54
N SER A 95 -5.87 -4.23 0.23
CA SER A 95 -6.78 -5.38 0.17
C SER A 95 -6.32 -6.39 -0.89
N SER A 96 -6.07 -5.94 -2.11
CA SER A 96 -5.56 -6.80 -3.19
C SER A 96 -4.22 -7.46 -2.85
N LEU A 97 -3.30 -6.71 -2.21
CA LEU A 97 -2.00 -7.22 -1.78
C LEU A 97 -2.15 -8.40 -0.83
N VAL A 98 -2.89 -8.25 0.26
CA VAL A 98 -2.94 -9.28 1.31
C VAL A 98 -3.89 -10.42 0.98
N LEU A 99 -4.91 -10.18 0.14
CA LEU A 99 -5.89 -11.19 -0.27
C LEU A 99 -5.49 -11.94 -1.53
N GLY A 100 -4.51 -11.42 -2.29
CA GLY A 100 -3.98 -12.08 -3.47
C GLY A 100 -4.92 -12.11 -4.67
N CYS A 101 -5.87 -11.16 -4.76
CA CYS A 101 -6.86 -11.12 -5.84
C CYS A 101 -7.21 -9.69 -6.27
N PRO A 102 -7.76 -9.48 -7.49
CA PRO A 102 -8.15 -8.17 -7.98
C PRO A 102 -9.31 -7.52 -7.19
N PRO A 103 -9.50 -6.19 -7.30
CA PRO A 103 -10.58 -5.47 -6.60
C PRO A 103 -11.99 -5.99 -6.86
N GLY A 104 -12.28 -6.41 -8.09
CA GLY A 104 -13.58 -6.99 -8.45
C GLY A 104 -13.91 -8.29 -7.72
N GLU A 105 -12.91 -9.00 -7.17
CA GLU A 105 -13.10 -10.24 -6.42
C GLU A 105 -13.26 -10.03 -4.91
N HIS A 106 -12.70 -8.95 -4.37
CA HIS A 106 -12.71 -8.64 -2.93
C HIS A 106 -13.65 -7.51 -2.54
N GLY A 107 -14.31 -6.83 -3.49
CA GLY A 107 -15.38 -5.85 -3.21
C GLY A 107 -14.92 -4.47 -2.73
N VAL A 108 -13.71 -4.34 -2.16
CA VAL A 108 -13.11 -3.04 -1.77
C VAL A 108 -12.60 -2.27 -3.00
N VAL A 109 -13.50 -1.65 -3.74
CA VAL A 109 -13.25 -0.99 -5.04
C VAL A 109 -13.03 0.53 -4.98
N GLY A 110 -12.64 1.05 -3.81
CA GLY A 110 -12.23 2.44 -3.63
C GLY A 110 -12.15 2.84 -2.16
N TYR A 111 -11.75 4.07 -1.89
CA TYR A 111 -11.73 4.60 -0.51
C TYR A 111 -13.11 5.12 -0.05
N ARG A 112 -14.00 5.45 -1.00
CA ARG A 112 -15.42 5.77 -0.80
C ARG A 112 -16.25 4.88 -1.72
N ILE A 113 -17.12 4.05 -1.14
CA ILE A 113 -17.96 3.11 -1.89
C ILE A 113 -19.40 3.19 -1.41
N ASN A 114 -20.36 2.95 -2.31
CA ASN A 114 -21.77 2.82 -1.93
C ASN A 114 -22.02 1.39 -1.45
N VAL A 115 -22.51 1.26 -0.21
CA VAL A 115 -22.91 -0.01 0.39
C VAL A 115 -24.33 0.15 0.91
N GLY A 116 -25.27 -0.58 0.30
CA GLY A 116 -26.66 -0.59 0.78
C GLY A 116 -27.38 0.77 0.74
N GLY A 117 -26.89 1.73 -0.05
CA GLY A 117 -27.42 3.10 -0.11
C GLY A 117 -26.56 4.14 0.59
N ASP A 118 -25.65 3.72 1.48
CA ASP A 118 -24.76 4.63 2.22
C ASP A 118 -23.37 4.73 1.58
N VAL A 119 -22.74 5.90 1.68
CA VAL A 119 -21.35 6.10 1.25
C VAL A 119 -20.41 5.79 2.40
N LEU A 120 -19.77 4.62 2.35
CA LEU A 120 -18.75 4.19 3.30
C LEU A 120 -17.38 4.79 2.94
N ASN A 121 -16.79 5.56 3.84
CA ASN A 121 -15.34 5.80 3.85
C ASN A 121 -14.64 4.55 4.38
N VAL A 122 -13.96 3.81 3.51
CA VAL A 122 -13.37 2.51 3.84
C VAL A 122 -12.23 2.66 4.85
N LEU A 123 -11.34 3.64 4.69
CA LEU A 123 -10.18 3.79 5.57
C LEU A 123 -10.57 4.12 7.02
N ARG A 124 -11.62 4.92 7.21
CA ARG A 124 -12.15 5.27 8.54
C ARG A 124 -13.22 4.30 9.03
N TRP A 125 -13.79 3.51 8.11
CA TRP A 125 -14.97 2.68 8.31
C TRP A 125 -16.17 3.47 8.84
N GLN A 126 -16.47 4.59 8.17
CA GLN A 126 -17.52 5.53 8.58
C GLN A 126 -18.48 5.85 7.43
N THR A 127 -19.76 5.96 7.76
CA THR A 127 -20.81 6.59 6.94
C THR A 127 -21.05 8.02 7.43
N PRO A 128 -21.92 8.82 6.80
CA PRO A 128 -22.32 10.13 7.32
C PRO A 128 -22.87 10.08 8.76
N ASP A 129 -23.47 8.95 9.16
CA ASP A 129 -24.00 8.72 10.51
C ASP A 129 -22.93 8.31 11.54
N GLY A 130 -21.67 8.17 11.12
CA GLY A 130 -20.54 7.87 11.99
C GLY A 130 -19.96 6.49 11.77
N ASP A 131 -19.52 5.84 12.86
CA ASP A 131 -18.90 4.52 12.81
C ASP A 131 -19.86 3.47 12.25
N ALA A 132 -19.43 2.79 11.19
CA ALA A 132 -20.29 1.88 10.44
C ALA A 132 -20.03 0.41 10.74
N ARG A 133 -19.14 0.05 11.69
CA ARG A 133 -18.70 -1.35 11.89
C ARG A 133 -19.82 -2.33 12.26
N GLU A 134 -20.86 -1.85 12.92
CA GLU A 134 -22.01 -2.69 13.32
C GLU A 134 -23.06 -2.82 12.20
N VAL A 135 -23.23 -1.77 11.39
CA VAL A 135 -24.25 -1.71 10.32
C VAL A 135 -23.73 -2.21 8.98
N ILE A 136 -22.44 -2.01 8.71
CA ILE A 136 -21.72 -2.49 7.54
C ILE A 136 -20.53 -3.28 8.08
N ARG A 137 -20.74 -4.59 8.24
CA ARG A 137 -19.71 -5.43 8.83
C ARG A 137 -18.56 -5.64 7.84
N PRO A 138 -17.29 -5.51 8.28
CA PRO A 138 -16.13 -5.77 7.44
C PRO A 138 -16.14 -7.11 6.69
N ASP A 139 -16.58 -8.17 7.36
CA ASP A 139 -16.65 -9.53 6.80
C ASP A 139 -17.76 -9.71 5.75
N GLU A 140 -18.77 -8.85 5.75
CA GLU A 140 -19.83 -8.82 4.73
C GLU A 140 -19.37 -8.10 3.44
N ILE A 141 -18.47 -7.13 3.56
CA ILE A 141 -17.84 -6.48 2.40
C ILE A 141 -16.81 -7.42 1.78
N GLN A 142 -15.97 -8.04 2.61
CA GLN A 142 -14.93 -8.96 2.18
C GLN A 142 -14.71 -10.07 3.20
N GLY A 143 -15.10 -11.30 2.85
CA GLY A 143 -14.96 -12.48 3.69
C GLY A 143 -13.78 -13.39 3.36
N ARG A 144 -12.93 -13.06 2.37
CA ARG A 144 -11.77 -13.90 2.04
C ARG A 144 -10.68 -13.81 3.11
N PRO A 145 -9.98 -14.92 3.41
CA PRO A 145 -8.93 -14.91 4.41
C PRO A 145 -7.69 -14.18 3.91
N ALA A 146 -7.21 -13.21 4.69
CA ALA A 146 -5.92 -12.56 4.47
C ALA A 146 -4.77 -13.57 4.42
N PHE A 147 -3.77 -13.31 3.58
CA PHE A 147 -2.57 -14.14 3.43
C PHE A 147 -2.84 -15.63 3.14
N GLY A 148 -3.96 -15.93 2.48
CA GLY A 148 -4.41 -17.30 2.23
C GLY A 148 -4.78 -18.05 3.50
N GLY A 149 -5.19 -17.36 4.57
CA GLY A 149 -5.52 -17.92 5.88
C GLY A 149 -4.32 -18.17 6.79
N ARG A 150 -3.11 -17.83 6.33
CA ARG A 150 -1.94 -17.79 7.21
C ARG A 150 -2.13 -16.63 8.19
N ARG A 151 -1.66 -16.79 9.44
CA ARG A 151 -1.73 -15.77 10.50
C ARG A 151 -0.35 -15.11 10.74
N PRO A 152 0.20 -14.37 9.77
CA PRO A 152 1.53 -13.79 9.92
C PRO A 152 1.54 -12.68 10.98
N ALA A 153 2.74 -12.29 11.39
CA ALA A 153 2.93 -11.09 12.18
C ALA A 153 2.79 -9.85 11.29
N VAL A 154 1.96 -8.90 11.72
CA VAL A 154 1.67 -7.64 11.03
C VAL A 154 2.11 -6.48 11.91
N VAL A 155 3.19 -5.81 11.49
CA VAL A 155 3.77 -4.63 12.13
C VAL A 155 3.19 -3.37 11.49
N THR A 156 2.24 -2.71 12.14
CA THR A 156 1.58 -1.51 11.62
C THR A 156 1.29 -0.52 12.74
N ARG A 157 0.72 0.65 12.43
CA ARG A 157 0.39 1.64 13.46
C ARG A 157 -0.55 1.06 14.50
N ALA A 158 -0.23 1.28 15.76
CA ALA A 158 -1.05 0.85 16.89
C ALA A 158 -2.49 1.39 16.81
N GLU A 159 -2.67 2.58 16.22
CA GLU A 159 -4.01 3.20 16.04
C GLU A 159 -4.91 2.45 15.06
N PHE A 160 -4.37 1.60 14.19
CA PHE A 160 -5.18 0.79 13.27
C PHE A 160 -5.74 -0.47 13.93
N SER A 161 -5.34 -0.78 15.17
CA SER A 161 -5.89 -1.91 15.89
C SER A 161 -7.39 -1.74 16.10
N GLY A 162 -8.17 -2.74 15.66
CA GLY A 162 -9.63 -2.73 15.77
C GLY A 162 -10.35 -1.76 14.82
N SER A 163 -9.65 -1.10 13.89
CA SER A 163 -10.32 -0.32 12.85
C SER A 163 -11.10 -1.25 11.91
N GLY A 164 -12.18 -0.74 11.31
CA GLY A 164 -12.99 -1.56 10.40
C GLY A 164 -12.21 -1.98 9.15
N PHE A 165 -11.32 -1.11 8.64
CA PHE A 165 -10.48 -1.48 7.51
C PHE A 165 -9.50 -2.60 7.86
N THR A 166 -8.83 -2.52 9.02
CA THR A 166 -7.98 -3.62 9.51
C THR A 166 -8.78 -4.91 9.67
N ALA A 167 -10.01 -4.83 10.18
CA ALA A 167 -10.89 -6.00 10.27
C ALA A 167 -11.30 -6.57 8.90
N ALA A 168 -11.37 -5.74 7.85
CA ALA A 168 -11.73 -6.18 6.50
C ALA A 168 -10.58 -6.90 5.77
N HIS A 169 -9.36 -6.36 5.81
CA HIS A 169 -8.24 -6.88 5.01
C HIS A 169 -7.17 -7.64 5.82
N LEU A 170 -7.08 -7.42 7.13
CA LEU A 170 -6.12 -8.06 8.03
C LEU A 170 -6.81 -8.88 9.13
N ALA A 171 -7.99 -9.43 8.85
CA ALA A 171 -8.65 -10.36 9.76
C ALA A 171 -7.71 -11.51 10.15
N ASP A 172 -7.79 -11.95 11.41
CA ASP A 172 -7.08 -13.12 11.95
C ASP A 172 -5.54 -13.07 11.99
N VAL A 173 -4.91 -11.93 11.67
CA VAL A 173 -3.45 -11.77 11.77
C VAL A 173 -2.96 -11.63 13.21
N ARG A 174 -1.65 -11.77 13.43
CA ARG A 174 -1.01 -11.40 14.70
C ARG A 174 -0.57 -9.94 14.64
N PHE A 175 -1.33 -9.05 15.28
CA PHE A 175 -1.10 -7.61 15.23
C PHE A 175 0.03 -7.16 16.17
N HIS A 176 0.98 -6.39 15.65
CA HIS A 176 2.09 -5.76 16.36
C HIS A 176 2.09 -4.25 16.08
N GLY A 177 1.71 -3.45 17.08
CA GLY A 177 1.49 -2.02 16.91
C GLY A 177 2.73 -1.17 17.21
N TRP A 178 3.19 -0.36 16.25
CA TRP A 178 4.16 0.72 16.51
C TRP A 178 3.45 2.07 16.71
N ARG A 179 4.01 2.93 17.56
CA ARG A 179 3.51 4.31 17.80
C ARG A 179 4.45 5.39 17.30
N VAL A 180 5.75 5.07 17.31
CA VAL A 180 6.82 5.93 16.81
C VAL A 180 7.63 5.07 15.85
N THR A 181 8.01 5.63 14.70
CA THR A 181 8.63 4.88 13.59
C THR A 181 9.91 4.14 14.01
N SER A 182 10.69 4.72 14.92
CA SER A 182 11.91 4.12 15.47
C SER A 182 11.69 2.77 16.15
N THR A 183 10.46 2.45 16.58
CA THR A 183 10.17 1.16 17.22
C THR A 183 9.88 0.05 16.21
N MET A 184 9.57 0.36 14.95
CA MET A 184 9.22 -0.62 13.93
C MET A 184 10.34 -1.65 13.71
N ALA A 185 11.59 -1.21 13.55
CA ALA A 185 12.73 -2.11 13.39
C ALA A 185 12.95 -3.01 14.62
N THR A 186 12.58 -2.53 15.81
CA THR A 186 12.65 -3.34 17.04
C THR A 186 11.57 -4.44 17.05
N GLU A 187 10.33 -4.14 16.63
CA GLU A 187 9.28 -5.15 16.47
C GLU A 187 9.70 -6.22 15.45
N VAL A 188 10.16 -5.81 14.27
CA VAL A 188 10.64 -6.73 13.23
C VAL A 188 11.76 -7.63 13.75
N ARG A 189 12.77 -7.06 14.43
CA ARG A 189 13.87 -7.84 15.02
C ARG A 189 13.37 -8.91 15.99
N GLN A 190 12.40 -8.57 16.84
CA GLN A 190 11.87 -9.51 17.84
C GLN A 190 11.15 -10.67 17.16
N LEU A 191 10.30 -10.37 16.17
CA LEU A 191 9.57 -11.38 15.40
C LEU A 191 10.52 -12.33 14.66
N LEU A 192 11.52 -11.78 13.97
CA LEU A 192 12.52 -12.60 13.28
C LEU A 192 13.27 -13.53 14.24
N ARG A 193 13.69 -13.03 15.41
CA ARG A 193 14.36 -13.85 16.44
C ARG A 193 13.46 -14.91 17.06
N ASN A 194 12.15 -14.70 17.05
CA ASN A 194 11.16 -15.68 17.50
C ASN A 194 10.85 -16.74 16.44
N GLY A 195 11.43 -16.64 15.24
CA GLY A 195 11.31 -17.62 14.16
C GLY A 195 10.16 -17.36 13.19
N ASP A 196 9.57 -16.15 13.18
CA ASP A 196 8.55 -15.79 12.21
C ASP A 196 9.10 -15.83 10.78
N SER A 197 8.58 -16.74 9.94
CA SER A 197 9.03 -16.89 8.55
C SER A 197 8.51 -15.79 7.62
N PHE A 198 7.47 -15.07 8.00
CA PHE A 198 6.92 -13.95 7.26
C PHE A 198 6.43 -12.85 8.19
N VAL A 199 6.94 -11.65 7.99
CA VAL A 199 6.55 -10.42 8.69
C VAL A 199 6.07 -9.40 7.67
N TYR A 200 4.81 -8.98 7.78
CA TYR A 200 4.27 -7.87 7.01
C TYR A 200 4.44 -6.59 7.84
N ALA A 201 5.08 -5.57 7.28
CA ALA A 201 5.22 -4.26 7.91
C ALA A 201 4.64 -3.18 7.01
N TYR A 202 3.96 -2.19 7.58
CA TYR A 202 3.36 -1.09 6.82
C TYR A 202 3.70 0.27 7.44
N TYR A 203 4.05 1.22 6.57
CA TYR A 203 4.36 2.60 6.88
C TYR A 203 3.56 3.56 6.00
N ASP A 204 2.83 4.48 6.63
CA ASP A 204 1.86 5.40 6.01
C ASP A 204 2.40 6.82 5.79
N GLY A 205 3.65 7.11 6.17
CA GLY A 205 4.16 8.48 6.24
C GLY A 205 4.34 9.17 4.88
N ILE A 206 4.82 8.44 3.87
CA ILE A 206 5.11 8.99 2.54
C ILE A 206 3.84 9.55 1.89
N ASP A 207 2.77 8.75 1.84
CA ASP A 207 1.45 9.17 1.34
C ASP A 207 0.90 10.39 2.09
N LYS A 208 0.95 10.38 3.43
CA LYS A 208 0.48 11.51 4.25
C LYS A 208 1.21 12.81 3.94
N VAL A 209 2.53 12.77 3.87
CA VAL A 209 3.34 13.95 3.57
C VAL A 209 3.10 14.42 2.13
N ALA A 210 2.96 13.51 1.17
CA ALA A 210 2.65 13.86 -0.21
C ALA A 210 1.26 14.53 -0.34
N HIS A 211 0.25 14.02 0.37
CA HIS A 211 -1.10 14.60 0.36
C HIS A 211 -1.16 15.99 0.98
N GLU A 212 -0.43 16.22 2.07
CA GLU A 212 -0.48 17.50 2.78
C GLU A 212 0.40 18.56 2.13
N PHE A 213 1.60 18.18 1.65
CA PHE A 213 2.62 19.13 1.22
C PHE A 213 3.03 19.01 -0.26
N GLY A 214 2.47 18.05 -1.00
CA GLY A 214 2.87 17.75 -2.36
C GLY A 214 4.29 17.16 -2.45
N LEU A 215 4.80 17.02 -3.68
CA LEU A 215 6.11 16.38 -3.94
C LEU A 215 7.31 17.34 -3.83
N GLY A 216 7.34 18.16 -2.76
CA GLY A 216 8.37 19.17 -2.48
C GLY A 216 9.33 18.79 -1.35
N GLU A 217 9.90 19.80 -0.66
CA GLU A 217 10.93 19.62 0.38
C GLU A 217 10.48 18.72 1.54
N HIS A 218 9.22 18.81 1.96
CA HIS A 218 8.67 17.93 2.99
C HIS A 218 8.67 16.46 2.55
N TYR A 219 8.30 16.19 1.29
CA TYR A 219 8.34 14.86 0.71
C TYR A 219 9.78 14.33 0.61
N ASP A 220 10.72 15.17 0.20
CA ASP A 220 12.15 14.81 0.10
C ASP A 220 12.75 14.48 1.48
N ALA A 221 12.37 15.24 2.51
CA ALA A 221 12.76 14.96 3.89
C ALA A 221 12.15 13.65 4.40
N GLU A 222 10.87 13.39 4.09
CA GLU A 222 10.18 12.16 4.48
C GLU A 222 10.75 10.94 3.76
N LEU A 223 11.09 11.05 2.47
CA LEU A 223 11.78 10.00 1.72
C LEU A 223 13.13 9.67 2.34
N SER A 224 13.92 10.68 2.71
CA SER A 224 15.20 10.50 3.38
C SER A 224 15.06 9.90 4.79
N SER A 225 13.96 10.20 5.48
CA SER A 225 13.61 9.60 6.78
C SER A 225 13.21 8.13 6.61
N THR A 226 12.38 7.83 5.61
CA THR A 226 11.92 6.49 5.28
C THR A 226 13.07 5.60 4.83
N ASP A 227 14.03 6.10 4.06
CA ASP A 227 15.22 5.33 3.67
C ASP A 227 16.07 4.91 4.90
N ARG A 228 16.18 5.79 5.90
CA ARG A 228 16.82 5.45 7.18
C ARG A 228 16.04 4.38 7.95
N LEU A 229 14.72 4.46 7.98
CA LEU A 229 13.87 3.41 8.55
C LEU A 229 14.08 2.06 7.85
N ILE A 230 14.21 2.05 6.52
CA ILE A 230 14.51 0.84 5.74
C ILE A 230 15.89 0.28 6.13
N ALA A 231 16.89 1.14 6.31
CA ALA A 231 18.22 0.73 6.78
C ALA A 231 18.19 0.12 8.20
N ASP A 232 17.37 0.69 9.09
CA ASP A 232 17.17 0.17 10.44
C ASP A 232 16.50 -1.22 10.43
N VAL A 233 15.47 -1.40 9.57
CA VAL A 233 14.81 -2.70 9.36
C VAL A 233 15.77 -3.71 8.73
N ALA A 234 16.57 -3.31 7.73
CA ALA A 234 17.57 -4.17 7.11
C ALA A 234 18.63 -4.63 8.13
N SER A 235 19.02 -3.73 9.05
CA SER A 235 19.96 -4.04 10.14
C SER A 235 19.38 -4.97 11.21
N ALA A 236 18.06 -5.15 11.23
CA ALA A 236 17.35 -6.05 12.14
C ALA A 236 17.23 -7.50 11.61
N LEU A 237 17.64 -7.76 10.37
CA LEU A 237 17.52 -9.08 9.74
C LEU A 237 18.38 -10.14 10.43
N THR A 238 17.82 -11.34 10.57
CA THR A 238 18.50 -12.56 11.00
C THR A 238 19.18 -13.25 9.81
N PRO A 239 20.16 -14.17 10.03
CA PRO A 239 20.77 -14.93 8.93
C PRO A 239 19.73 -15.68 8.10
N GLY A 240 19.75 -15.49 6.78
CA GLY A 240 18.78 -16.08 5.84
C GLY A 240 17.47 -15.30 5.68
N ALA A 241 17.28 -14.23 6.46
CA ALA A 241 16.15 -13.31 6.27
C ALA A 241 16.44 -12.31 5.13
N VAL A 242 15.39 -11.95 4.39
CA VAL A 242 15.45 -10.91 3.35
C VAL A 242 14.40 -9.83 3.62
N LEU A 243 14.72 -8.60 3.22
CA LEU A 243 13.79 -7.47 3.21
C LEU A 243 13.32 -7.22 1.77
N LEU A 244 12.02 -7.30 1.55
CA LEU A 244 11.36 -6.76 0.36
C LEU A 244 10.66 -5.47 0.71
N VAL A 245 10.84 -4.46 -0.13
CA VAL A 245 10.14 -3.19 -0.03
C VAL A 245 9.22 -3.06 -1.24
N THR A 246 7.96 -2.71 -1.01
CA THR A 246 6.98 -2.42 -2.05
C THR A 246 6.16 -1.20 -1.67
N SER A 247 5.35 -0.72 -2.60
CA SER A 247 4.33 0.30 -2.35
C SER A 247 2.98 -0.19 -2.86
N ASP A 248 1.91 0.33 -2.28
CA ASP A 248 0.54 0.06 -2.68
C ASP A 248 0.12 0.87 -3.91
N HIS A 249 0.55 2.13 -4.02
CA HIS A 249 0.36 2.97 -5.20
C HIS A 249 1.42 4.09 -5.31
N GLY A 250 1.38 4.83 -6.42
CA GLY A 250 2.16 6.05 -6.58
C GLY A 250 1.39 7.31 -6.23
N GLN A 251 1.98 8.46 -6.55
CA GLN A 251 1.38 9.79 -6.39
C GLN A 251 1.31 10.51 -7.73
N VAL A 252 0.37 11.45 -7.85
CA VAL A 252 0.28 12.34 -9.01
C VAL A 252 0.19 13.78 -8.52
N GLN A 253 1.08 14.63 -9.03
CA GLN A 253 1.00 16.07 -8.79
C GLN A 253 -0.06 16.65 -9.74
N VAL A 254 -1.18 17.12 -9.18
CA VAL A 254 -2.29 17.69 -9.97
C VAL A 254 -2.07 19.17 -10.32
N GLY A 255 -1.20 19.88 -9.59
CA GLY A 255 -0.90 21.30 -9.84
C GLY A 255 -2.18 22.17 -9.90
N ASP A 256 -2.23 23.10 -10.86
CA ASP A 256 -3.41 23.93 -11.12
C ASP A 256 -4.43 23.25 -12.05
N ALA A 257 -4.24 21.98 -12.42
CA ALA A 257 -5.18 21.21 -13.23
C ALA A 257 -6.41 20.75 -12.42
N VAL A 258 -6.87 21.59 -11.50
CA VAL A 258 -8.06 21.39 -10.70
C VAL A 258 -9.21 22.10 -11.39
N VAL A 259 -10.18 21.33 -11.87
CA VAL A 259 -11.42 21.89 -12.40
C VAL A 259 -12.40 22.02 -11.24
N ALA A 260 -12.70 23.25 -10.84
CA ALA A 260 -13.83 23.51 -9.96
C ALA A 260 -15.11 23.09 -10.69
N VAL A 261 -15.85 22.16 -10.09
CA VAL A 261 -17.16 21.77 -10.62
C VAL A 261 -18.09 22.98 -10.46
N HIS A 262 -18.78 23.36 -11.54
CA HIS A 262 -19.64 24.54 -11.56
C HIS A 262 -20.71 24.48 -10.47
N ASP A 263 -21.04 25.62 -9.85
CA ASP A 263 -21.99 25.69 -8.74
C ASP A 263 -23.35 25.07 -9.07
N ASP A 264 -23.85 25.23 -10.30
CA ASP A 264 -25.10 24.60 -10.76
C ASP A 264 -25.06 23.06 -10.70
N VAL A 265 -23.90 22.45 -10.93
CA VAL A 265 -23.73 21.00 -10.76
C VAL A 265 -23.64 20.66 -9.28
N MET A 266 -22.89 21.45 -8.51
CA MET A 266 -22.78 21.28 -7.06
C MET A 266 -24.11 21.49 -6.33
N ALA A 267 -25.01 22.31 -6.85
CA ALA A 267 -26.36 22.54 -6.31
C ALA A 267 -27.25 21.29 -6.37
N HIS A 268 -26.88 20.31 -7.19
CA HIS A 268 -27.55 19.01 -7.30
C HIS A 268 -26.75 17.88 -6.61
N VAL A 269 -25.64 18.21 -5.94
CA VAL A 269 -24.81 17.26 -5.21
C VAL A 269 -24.93 17.58 -3.72
N GLU A 270 -25.56 16.68 -2.97
CA GLU A 270 -25.36 16.66 -1.52
C GLU A 270 -23.99 16.05 -1.25
N LEU A 271 -23.03 16.87 -0.83
CA LEU A 271 -21.75 16.40 -0.33
C LEU A 271 -21.99 15.73 1.03
N LEU A 272 -22.08 14.40 0.99
CA LEU A 272 -22.11 13.51 2.16
C LEU A 272 -20.77 13.51 2.91
#